data_AF-A0A947E6C6-F1
#
_entry.id   AF-A0A947E6C6-F1
#
_cell.length_a   1.000
_cell.length_b   1.000
_cell.length_c   1.000
_cell.angle_alpha   90.00
_cell.angle_beta   90.00
_cell.angle_gamma   90.00
#
_symmetry.space_group_name_H-M   'P 1'
#
loop_
_entity.id
_entity.type
_entity.pdbx_description
1 polymer ?
#
loop_
_entity_poly.entity_id
_entity_poly.type
_entity_poly.pdbx_seq_one_letter_code
_entity_poly.pdbx_strand_id
1 'polypeptide(L)' 'MSSDSFLTHLRLAAGGELLTVAPETAVRSQATALKLRVIASPWPPRPGELVFAYRSASLVNPLFATLRACFVSL' A
#
# COMPACT_ATOMS: atom_id res chain seq x y z
N MET A 1 4.86 9.67 -1.44
CA MET A 1 3.44 9.57 -1.02
C MET A 1 3.41 8.62 0.16
N SER A 2 3.37 9.14 1.39
CA SER A 2 3.40 8.32 2.61
C SER A 2 2.01 7.72 2.89
N SER A 3 2.03 6.62 3.61
CA SER A 3 0.88 5.78 3.98
C SER A 3 -0.29 6.51 4.67
N ASP A 4 -0.09 7.74 5.14
CA ASP A 4 -1.15 8.61 5.68
C ASP A 4 -2.17 9.06 4.61
N SER A 5 -1.78 9.01 3.32
CA SER A 5 -2.66 9.46 2.22
C SER A 5 -3.83 8.52 1.95
N PHE A 6 -3.64 7.19 2.01
CA PHE A 6 -4.72 6.25 1.69
C PHE A 6 -5.81 6.24 2.75
N LEU A 7 -5.46 6.20 4.04
CA LEU A 7 -6.47 6.24 5.11
C LEU A 7 -7.27 7.55 5.07
N THR A 8 -6.59 8.67 4.83
CA THR A 8 -7.24 9.98 4.67
C THR A 8 -8.21 9.98 3.48
N HIS A 9 -7.79 9.45 2.33
CA HIS A 9 -8.67 9.34 1.15
C HIS A 9 -9.87 8.41 1.39
N LEU A 10 -9.67 7.29 2.09
CA LEU A 10 -10.77 6.39 2.47
C LEU A 10 -11.79 7.07 3.39
N ARG A 11 -11.32 7.90 4.35
CA ARG A 11 -12.21 8.68 5.23
C ARG A 11 -12.98 9.75 4.46
N LEU A 12 -12.33 10.45 3.51
CA LEU A 12 -12.99 11.42 2.65
C LEU A 12 -14.04 10.76 1.76
N ALA A 13 -13.73 9.60 1.18
CA ALA A 13 -14.69 8.81 0.39
C ALA A 13 -15.86 8.29 1.23
N ALA A 14 -15.63 7.93 2.50
CA ALA A 14 -16.69 7.50 3.42
C ALA A 14 -17.60 8.66 3.89
N GLY A 15 -17.05 9.88 3.95
CA GLY A 15 -17.73 11.07 4.47
C GLY A 15 -18.45 11.92 3.40
N GLY A 16 -18.34 11.58 2.11
CA GLY A 16 -18.93 12.36 1.02
C GLY A 16 -19.22 11.53 -0.23
N GLU A 17 -19.71 12.17 -1.29
CA GLU A 17 -20.04 11.52 -2.57
C GLU A 17 -18.79 11.36 -3.46
N LEU A 18 -17.73 10.77 -2.91
CA LEU A 18 -16.43 10.64 -3.58
C LEU A 18 -16.03 9.18 -3.78
N LEU A 19 -15.41 8.90 -4.93
CA LEU A 19 -14.78 7.62 -5.23
C LEU A 19 -13.26 7.74 -5.06
N THR A 20 -12.62 6.70 -4.53
CA THR A 20 -11.16 6.64 -4.39
C THR A 20 -10.59 5.32 -4.89
N VAL A 21 -9.36 5.37 -5.39
CA VAL A 21 -8.55 4.20 -5.74
C VAL A 21 -7.46 4.04 -4.68
N ALA A 22 -7.33 2.85 -4.11
CA ALA A 22 -6.38 2.55 -3.04
C ALA A 22 -5.93 1.08 -3.10
N PRO A 23 -4.77 0.73 -2.49
CA PRO A 23 -4.34 -0.64 -2.35
C PRO A 23 -5.40 -1.49 -1.64
N GLU A 24 -5.62 -2.71 -2.13
CA GLU A 24 -6.64 -3.61 -1.60
C GLU A 24 -6.45 -3.90 -0.10
N THR A 25 -5.21 -4.01 0.36
CA THR A 25 -4.87 -4.23 1.77
C THR A 25 -5.34 -3.07 2.65
N ALA A 26 -5.12 -1.83 2.22
CA ALA A 26 -5.60 -0.64 2.93
C ALA A 26 -7.14 -0.63 3.00
N VAL A 27 -7.81 -0.91 1.88
CA VAL A 27 -9.28 -0.97 1.83
C VAL A 27 -9.83 -2.08 2.73
N ARG A 28 -9.30 -3.31 2.64
CA ARG A 28 -9.75 -4.45 3.45
C ARG A 28 -9.65 -4.16 4.96
N SER A 29 -8.59 -3.49 5.40
CA SER A 29 -8.41 -3.15 6.81
C SER A 29 -9.42 -2.12 7.36
N GLN A 30 -10.08 -1.34 6.50
CA GLN A 30 -10.95 -0.23 6.91
C GLN A 30 -12.39 -0.33 6.37
N ALA A 31 -12.68 -1.22 5.42
CA ALA A 31 -13.94 -1.26 4.68
C ALA A 31 -15.16 -1.40 5.60
N THR A 32 -15.10 -2.30 6.58
CA THR A 32 -16.18 -2.50 7.55
C THR A 32 -16.38 -1.28 8.44
N ALA A 33 -15.30 -0.70 8.96
CA ALA A 33 -15.36 0.46 9.85
C ALA A 33 -15.89 1.72 9.16
N LEU A 34 -15.53 1.91 7.90
CA LEU A 34 -15.91 3.07 7.09
C LEU A 34 -17.15 2.82 6.20
N LYS A 35 -17.78 1.64 6.30
CA LYS A 35 -18.93 1.22 5.47
C LYS A 35 -18.68 1.38 3.96
N LEU A 36 -17.45 1.13 3.52
CA LEU A 36 -17.08 1.27 2.11
C LEU A 36 -17.52 0.04 1.32
N ARG A 37 -18.08 0.28 0.13
CA ARG A 37 -18.35 -0.77 -0.85
C ARG A 37 -17.19 -0.85 -1.85
N VAL A 38 -16.60 -2.03 -1.98
CA VAL A 38 -15.57 -2.29 -2.99
C VAL A 38 -16.25 -2.66 -4.31
N ILE A 39 -15.91 -1.97 -5.38
CA ILE A 39 -16.31 -2.33 -6.75
C ILE A 39 -15.11 -2.87 -7.51
N ALA A 40 -15.35 -3.81 -8.42
CA ALA A 40 -14.29 -4.36 -9.25
C ALA A 40 -13.73 -3.27 -10.17
N SER A 41 -12.41 -3.19 -10.25
CA SER A 41 -11.72 -2.36 -11.23
C SER A 41 -11.77 -3.02 -12.61
N PRO A 42 -11.93 -2.27 -13.71
CA PRO A 42 -11.81 -2.80 -15.07
C PRO A 42 -10.35 -3.14 -15.43
N TRP A 43 -9.38 -2.65 -14.66
CA TRP A 43 -7.96 -2.96 -14.87
C TRP A 43 -7.60 -4.32 -14.28
N PRO A 44 -6.79 -5.12 -14.99
CA PRO A 44 -6.30 -6.39 -14.45
C PRO A 44 -5.54 -6.14 -13.14
N PRO A 45 -5.67 -7.04 -12.14
CA PRO A 45 -4.94 -6.91 -10.89
C PRO A 45 -3.44 -6.92 -11.19
N ARG A 46 -2.79 -5.79 -10.93
CA ARG A 46 -1.33 -5.72 -10.90
C ARG A 46 -0.90 -5.95 -9.46
N PRO A 47 -0.08 -6.97 -9.15
CA PRO A 47 0.49 -7.08 -7.82
C PRO A 47 1.21 -5.76 -7.51
N GLY A 48 0.88 -5.14 -6.38
CA GLY A 48 1.58 -3.95 -5.94
C GLY A 48 3.02 -4.34 -5.64
N GLU A 49 3.96 -3.94 -6.49
CA GLU A 49 5.37 -4.30 -6.33
C GLU A 49 5.94 -3.53 -5.13
N LEU A 50 6.12 -4.24 -4.01
CA LEU A 50 6.94 -3.75 -2.92
C LEU A 50 8.40 -3.89 -3.34
N VAL A 51 9.10 -2.76 -3.46
CA VAL A 51 10.51 -2.73 -3.85
C VAL A 51 11.37 -2.19 -2.71
N PHE A 52 12.58 -2.74 -2.59
CA PHE A 52 13.64 -2.11 -1.79
C PHE A 52 14.34 -1.07 -2.63
N ALA A 53 14.33 0.19 -2.17
CA ALA A 53 15.07 1.28 -2.81
C ALA A 53 16.13 1.82 -1.84
N TYR A 54 17.36 1.95 -2.32
CA TYR A 54 18.48 2.52 -1.57
C TYR A 54 19.44 3.23 -2.54
N ARG A 55 20.31 4.10 -2.00
CA ARG A 55 21.32 4.81 -2.81
C ARG A 55 22.34 3.82 -3.36
N SER A 56 22.64 3.88 -4.65
CA SER A 56 23.57 2.95 -5.33
C SER A 56 24.95 2.87 -4.68
N ALA A 57 25.48 4.00 -4.17
CA ALA A 57 26.76 4.04 -3.47
C ALA A 57 26.78 3.26 -2.14
N SER A 58 25.62 2.92 -1.59
CA SER A 58 25.49 2.25 -0.30
C SER A 58 25.35 0.72 -0.43
N LEU A 59 25.49 0.17 -1.63
CA LEU A 59 25.35 -1.27 -1.93
C LEU A 59 26.39 -2.14 -1.21
N VAL A 60 27.51 -1.56 -0.81
CA VAL A 60 28.56 -2.24 -0.03
C VAL A 60 28.19 -2.44 1.44
N ASN A 61 27.08 -1.84 1.92
CA ASN A 61 26.67 -1.97 3.31
C ASN A 61 26.02 -3.34 3.56
N PRO A 62 26.65 -4.24 4.36
CA PRO A 62 26.12 -5.58 4.60
C PRO A 62 24.76 -5.59 5.31
N LEU A 63 24.41 -4.51 6.03
CA LEU A 63 23.11 -4.40 6.72
C LEU A 63 21.92 -4.44 5.76
N PHE A 64 22.08 -3.99 4.51
CA PHE A 64 21.00 -4.08 3.52
C PHE A 64 20.73 -5.51 3.06
N ALA A 65 21.76 -6.35 2.97
CA ALA A 65 21.60 -7.76 2.68
C ALA A 65 20.87 -8.47 3.85
N THR A 66 21.26 -8.16 5.09
CA THR A 66 20.59 -8.69 6.28
C THR A 66 19.13 -8.25 6.35
N LEU A 67 18.83 -6.96 6.14
CA LEU A 67 17.46 -6.45 6.13
C LEU A 67 16.62 -7.12 5.05
N ARG A 68 17.15 -7.25 3.82
CA ARG A 68 16.45 -7.94 2.73
C ARG A 68 16.12 -9.40 3.11
N ALA A 69 17.04 -10.10 3.78
CA ALA A 69 16.80 -11.48 4.20
C ALA A 69 15.62 -11.61 5.17
N CYS A 70 15.42 -10.64 6.08
CA CYS A 70 14.29 -10.64 7.01
C CYS A 70 12.91 -10.59 6.32
N PHE A 71 12.81 -9.97 5.14
CA PHE A 71 11.56 -9.90 4.38
C PHE A 71 11.31 -11.13 3.50
N VAL A 72 12.33 -11.96 3.25
CA VAL A 72 12.17 -13.25 2.55
C VAL A 72 11.68 -14.34 3.51
N SER A 73 11.86 -14.14 4.82
CA SER A 73 11.47 -15.10 5.87
C SER A 73 10.09 -14.85 6.50
N LEU A 74 9.30 -13.91 5.98
CA LEU A 74 7.94 -13.59 6.43
C LEU A 74 6.89 -14.14 5.46
#